data_AF-A0A081S540-F1
#
_entry.id   AF-A0A081S540-F1
#
_cell.length_a   1.000
_cell.length_b   1.000
_cell.length_c   1.000
_cell.angle_alpha   90.00
_cell.angle_beta   90.00
_cell.angle_gamma   90.00
#
_symmetry.space_group_name_H-M   'P 1'
#
loop_
_entity.id
_entity.type
_entity.pdbx_description
1 polymer ?
#
loop_
_entity_poly.entity_id
_entity_poly.type
_entity_poly.pdbx_seq_one_letter_code
_entity_poly.pdbx_strand_id
1 'polypeptide(L)'
;MERYMLHLKNTSYGPENSREVVYKARDLASDMNASIRVARIAKKFVELDVSVEKEDLDTLIEKLSPIGPVDNIRHVVEEEIDKEKGIADGIFYFNNERFWESHEAFEGVWKKCFGREKEVVQGIILMAVAFAHAQKDELSIGLGMLRRVLEKLGTSPSTYHSIDVDRIRTKAVEMQQANKLTTFEI
;
A
#
# COMPACT_ATOMS: atom_id res chain seq x y z
N MET A 1 14.69 -6.41 16.32
CA MET A 1 14.23 -5.43 15.31
C MET A 1 12.75 -5.62 15.08
N GLU A 2 11.98 -4.57 15.30
CA GLU A 2 10.56 -4.48 14.98
C GLU A 2 10.37 -3.91 13.57
N ARG A 3 9.21 -4.14 12.94
CA ARG A 3 8.92 -3.66 11.57
C ARG A 3 8.02 -2.43 11.62
N TYR A 4 8.41 -1.36 10.94
CA TYR A 4 7.66 -0.11 10.88
C TYR A 4 7.42 0.31 9.44
N MET A 5 6.27 0.96 9.22
CA MET A 5 5.93 1.68 8.00
C MET A 5 6.05 3.16 8.31
N LEU A 6 7.10 3.78 7.81
CA LEU A 6 7.36 5.21 7.99
C LEU A 6 6.83 5.99 6.79
N HIS A 7 5.98 6.97 7.03
CA HIS A 7 5.56 7.93 6.02
C HIS A 7 6.30 9.24 6.24
N LEU A 8 7.12 9.61 5.27
CA LEU A 8 7.79 10.91 5.21
C LEU A 8 7.04 11.79 4.21
N LYS A 9 6.87 13.09 4.48
CA LYS A 9 6.18 13.98 3.53
C LYS A 9 6.91 14.01 2.20
N ASN A 10 6.17 13.80 1.11
CA ASN A 10 6.72 13.87 -0.23
C ASN A 10 6.62 15.30 -0.76
N THR A 11 7.76 15.85 -1.17
CA THR A 11 7.86 17.21 -1.73
C THR A 11 8.34 17.23 -3.18
N SER A 12 8.91 16.13 -3.68
CA SER A 12 9.58 16.13 -4.99
C SER A 12 9.72 14.77 -5.68
N TYR A 13 9.43 13.65 -5.02
CA TYR A 13 9.68 12.32 -5.56
C TYR A 13 8.50 11.79 -6.36
N GLY A 14 8.78 11.16 -7.50
CA GLY A 14 7.85 10.31 -8.24
C GLY A 14 8.15 8.83 -8.02
N PRO A 15 7.27 7.91 -8.45
CA PRO A 15 7.53 6.47 -8.37
C PRO A 15 8.88 6.04 -8.97
N GLU A 16 9.34 6.69 -10.03
CA GLU A 16 10.65 6.48 -10.68
C GLU A 16 11.83 6.63 -9.71
N ASN A 17 11.67 7.39 -8.62
CA ASN A 17 12.68 7.58 -7.59
C ASN A 17 12.66 6.49 -6.50
N SER A 18 11.75 5.50 -6.54
CA SER A 18 11.61 4.48 -5.49
C SER A 18 12.94 3.81 -5.13
N ARG A 19 13.70 3.36 -6.13
CA ARG A 19 15.02 2.73 -5.90
C ARG A 19 16.05 3.71 -5.34
N GLU A 20 16.11 4.91 -5.90
CA GLU A 20 17.00 5.98 -5.44
C GLU A 20 16.75 6.31 -3.95
N VAL A 21 15.49 6.46 -3.56
CA VAL A 21 15.08 6.71 -2.18
C VAL A 21 15.50 5.57 -1.26
N VAL A 22 15.35 4.31 -1.68
CA VAL A 22 15.86 3.17 -0.89
C VAL A 22 17.37 3.25 -0.69
N TYR A 23 18.14 3.55 -1.74
CA TYR A 23 19.60 3.70 -1.63
C TYR A 23 19.99 4.84 -0.69
N LYS A 24 19.38 6.02 -0.86
CA LYS A 24 19.60 7.19 -0.01
C LYS A 24 19.27 6.90 1.45
N ALA A 25 18.14 6.23 1.71
CA ALA A 25 17.73 5.87 3.06
C ALA A 25 18.73 4.91 3.73
N ARG A 26 19.23 3.91 2.98
CA ARG A 26 20.27 2.97 3.46
C ARG A 26 21.59 3.65 3.75
N ASP A 27 21.99 4.62 2.92
CA ASP A 27 23.21 5.40 3.11
C ASP A 27 23.13 6.24 4.39
N LEU A 28 22.02 6.95 4.59
CA LEU A 28 21.75 7.77 5.79
C LEU A 28 21.74 6.96 7.10
N ALA A 29 21.34 5.68 7.04
CA ALA A 29 21.27 4.76 8.16
C ALA A 29 22.41 3.72 8.17
N SER A 30 23.48 3.95 7.41
CA SER A 30 24.57 2.96 7.21
C SER A 30 25.35 2.60 8.48
N ASP A 31 25.33 3.48 9.48
CA ASP A 31 25.92 3.30 10.80
C ASP A 31 24.95 2.69 11.83
N MET A 32 23.72 2.36 11.42
CA MET A 32 22.68 1.79 12.27
C MET A 32 22.45 0.31 12.00
N ASN A 33 22.01 -0.43 13.02
CA ASN A 33 21.45 -1.76 12.85
C ASN A 33 19.97 -1.66 12.38
N ALA A 34 19.76 -1.13 11.18
CA ALA A 34 18.45 -0.97 10.56
C ALA A 34 18.40 -1.61 9.16
N SER A 35 17.24 -2.16 8.81
CA SER A 35 16.96 -2.71 7.47
C SER A 35 15.92 -1.86 6.78
N ILE A 36 16.22 -1.38 5.57
CA ILE A 36 15.29 -0.60 4.75
C ILE A 36 15.01 -1.42 3.49
N ARG A 37 13.78 -1.92 3.36
CA ARG A 37 13.43 -2.96 2.38
C ARG A 37 12.94 -2.37 1.08
N VAL A 38 12.01 -1.43 1.17
CA VAL A 38 11.31 -0.85 0.01
C VAL A 38 10.87 0.57 0.31
N ALA A 39 10.84 1.40 -0.74
CA ALA A 39 10.19 2.70 -0.74
C ALA A 39 9.00 2.67 -1.70
N ARG A 40 7.82 3.08 -1.24
CA ARG A 40 6.63 3.30 -2.07
C ARG A 40 6.34 4.80 -2.12
N ILE A 41 6.32 5.37 -3.32
CA ILE A 41 6.19 6.81 -3.52
C ILE A 41 4.73 7.14 -3.85
N ALA A 42 4.02 7.72 -2.89
CA ALA A 42 2.69 8.29 -3.06
C ALA A 42 2.79 9.79 -3.39
N LYS A 43 1.68 10.42 -3.81
CA LYS A 43 1.69 11.86 -4.11
C LYS A 43 2.03 12.73 -2.89
N LYS A 44 1.58 12.32 -1.70
CA LYS A 44 1.71 13.11 -0.47
C LYS A 44 2.83 12.63 0.46
N PHE A 45 3.29 11.39 0.30
CA PHE A 45 4.31 10.79 1.17
C PHE A 45 5.20 9.79 0.44
N VAL A 46 6.38 9.59 1.01
CA VAL A 46 7.28 8.48 0.75
C VAL A 46 7.09 7.49 1.90
N GLU A 47 6.65 6.28 1.59
CA GLU A 47 6.55 5.19 2.55
C GLU A 47 7.83 4.36 2.54
N LEU A 48 8.42 4.13 3.71
CA LEU A 48 9.56 3.23 3.91
C LEU A 48 9.14 2.06 4.80
N ASP A 49 9.34 0.85 4.29
CA ASP A 49 9.24 -0.38 5.08
C ASP A 49 10.60 -0.66 5.72
N VAL A 50 10.67 -0.41 7.01
CA VAL A 50 11.91 -0.47 7.78
C VAL A 50 11.83 -1.51 8.89
N SER A 51 12.99 -1.96 9.35
CA SER A 51 13.08 -2.72 10.59
C SER A 51 14.27 -2.26 11.40
N VAL A 52 14.01 -1.96 12.67
CA VAL A 52 14.97 -1.33 13.58
C VAL A 52 14.59 -1.71 15.01
N GLU A 53 15.52 -1.63 15.97
CA GLU A 53 15.14 -1.75 17.38
C GLU A 53 14.30 -0.55 17.81
N LYS A 54 13.38 -0.77 18.75
CA LYS A 54 12.43 0.27 19.18
C LYS A 54 13.14 1.49 19.76
N GLU A 55 14.22 1.27 20.49
CA GLU A 55 15.02 2.33 21.12
C GLU A 55 15.76 3.19 20.10
N ASP A 56 16.00 2.66 18.89
CA ASP A 56 16.73 3.32 17.80
C ASP A 56 15.81 4.01 16.77
N LEU A 57 14.49 3.88 16.93
CA LEU A 57 13.50 4.38 15.95
C LEU A 57 13.59 5.91 15.77
N ASP A 58 13.66 6.67 16.86
CA ASP A 58 13.72 8.13 16.80
C ASP A 58 15.01 8.60 16.11
N THR A 59 16.14 7.97 16.42
CA THR A 59 17.43 8.21 15.75
C THR A 59 17.35 7.94 14.25
N LEU A 60 16.68 6.86 13.84
CA LEU A 60 16.47 6.53 12.43
C LEU A 60 15.62 7.61 11.75
N ILE A 61 14.54 8.06 12.38
CA ILE A 61 13.66 9.11 11.84
C ILE A 61 14.43 10.42 11.63
N GLU A 62 15.25 10.83 12.60
CA GLU A 62 16.08 12.02 12.48
C GLU A 62 17.04 11.92 11.28
N LYS A 63 17.71 10.77 11.13
CA LYS A 63 18.60 10.50 10.00
C LYS A 63 17.89 10.48 8.64
N LEU A 64 16.62 10.06 8.60
CA LEU A 64 15.81 10.02 7.37
C LEU A 64 15.18 11.37 6.99
N SER A 65 15.27 12.39 7.85
CA SER A 65 14.73 13.74 7.58
C SER A 65 15.17 14.39 6.26
N PRO A 66 16.36 14.11 5.67
CA PRO A 66 16.72 14.61 4.34
C PRO A 66 15.92 14.02 3.17
N ILE A 67 15.12 12.96 3.39
CA ILE A 67 14.15 12.45 2.41
C ILE A 67 12.82 13.20 2.56
N GLY A 68 12.42 13.46 3.80
CA GLY A 68 11.27 14.28 4.15
C GLY A 68 11.01 14.24 5.65
N PRO A 69 10.31 15.24 6.22
CA PRO A 69 9.90 15.20 7.61
C PRO A 69 8.90 14.06 7.82
N VAL A 70 8.95 13.41 8.99
CA VAL A 70 7.99 12.36 9.34
C VAL A 70 6.57 12.93 9.39
N ASP A 71 5.63 12.18 8.83
CA ASP A 71 4.21 12.48 8.80
C ASP A 71 3.41 11.46 9.61
N ASN A 72 3.71 10.18 9.44
CA ASN A 72 3.06 9.09 10.16
C ASN A 72 4.04 7.92 10.36
N ILE A 73 3.88 7.21 11.47
CA ILE A 73 4.61 5.98 11.78
C ILE A 73 3.57 4.91 12.13
N ARG A 74 3.69 3.73 11.53
CA ARG A 74 2.88 2.57 11.92
C ARG A 74 3.79 1.42 12.31
N HIS A 75 3.60 0.90 13.53
CA HIS A 75 4.21 -0.36 13.96
C HIS A 75 3.44 -1.51 13.31
N VAL A 76 4.15 -2.37 12.58
CA VAL A 76 3.55 -3.53 11.89
C VAL A 76 3.55 -4.72 12.83
N VAL A 77 2.41 -4.93 13.48
CA VAL A 77 2.13 -6.06 14.35
C VAL A 77 0.95 -6.86 13.80
N GLU A 78 0.94 -8.17 14.04
CA GLU A 78 -0.23 -8.99 13.74
C GLU A 78 -1.28 -8.78 14.83
N GLU A 79 -2.33 -8.04 14.48
CA GLU A 79 -3.46 -7.78 15.36
C GLU A 79 -4.70 -8.56 14.90
N GLU A 80 -5.43 -9.14 15.85
CA GLU A 80 -6.72 -9.73 15.58
C GLU A 80 -7.78 -8.62 15.47
N ILE A 81 -7.88 -8.00 14.28
CA ILE A 81 -8.77 -6.88 14.02
C ILE A 81 -10.17 -7.41 13.65
N ASP A 82 -11.23 -6.82 14.22
CA ASP A 82 -12.60 -7.09 13.82
C ASP A 82 -12.81 -6.86 12.31
N LYS A 83 -13.73 -7.62 11.69
CA LYS A 83 -13.94 -7.57 10.24
C LYS A 83 -14.39 -6.18 9.77
N GLU A 84 -15.33 -5.53 10.46
CA GLU A 84 -15.81 -4.20 10.08
C GLU A 84 -14.71 -3.15 10.23
N LYS A 85 -13.91 -3.27 11.30
CA LYS A 85 -12.75 -2.41 11.50
C LYS A 85 -11.71 -2.58 10.38
N GLY A 86 -11.41 -3.81 9.98
CA GLY A 86 -10.49 -4.09 8.87
C GLY A 86 -10.99 -3.53 7.53
N ILE A 87 -12.31 -3.57 7.29
CA ILE A 87 -12.91 -2.96 6.09
C ILE A 87 -12.77 -1.43 6.14
N ALA A 88 -13.13 -0.80 7.27
CA ALA A 88 -13.03 0.65 7.44
C ALA A 88 -11.58 1.16 7.28
N ASP A 89 -10.62 0.44 7.87
CA ASP A 89 -9.20 0.76 7.76
C ASP A 89 -8.70 0.55 6.32
N GLY A 90 -9.10 -0.54 5.68
CA GLY A 90 -8.76 -0.84 4.28
C GLY A 90 -9.20 0.27 3.32
N ILE A 91 -10.42 0.78 3.47
CA ILE A 91 -10.97 1.90 2.71
C ILE A 91 -10.19 3.18 2.99
N PHE A 92 -9.99 3.51 4.27
CA PHE A 92 -9.25 4.70 4.67
C PHE A 92 -7.84 4.72 4.07
N TYR A 93 -7.12 3.60 4.14
CA TYR A 93 -5.77 3.49 3.59
C TYR A 93 -5.78 3.58 2.06
N PHE A 94 -6.71 2.91 1.37
CA PHE A 94 -6.79 2.97 -0.09
C PHE A 94 -7.00 4.41 -0.58
N ASN A 95 -7.96 5.11 0.02
CA ASN A 95 -8.34 6.47 -0.36
C ASN A 95 -7.25 7.50 -0.03
N ASN A 96 -6.29 7.14 0.82
CA ASN A 96 -5.10 7.95 1.14
C ASN A 96 -3.82 7.48 0.43
N GLU A 97 -3.92 6.64 -0.61
CA GLU A 97 -2.76 6.08 -1.35
C GLU A 97 -1.82 5.19 -0.49
N ARG A 98 -2.27 4.78 0.70
CA ARG A 98 -1.57 3.86 1.62
C ARG A 98 -1.85 2.40 1.21
N PHE A 99 -1.52 2.07 -0.03
CA PHE A 99 -2.03 0.85 -0.67
C PHE A 99 -1.48 -0.44 -0.04
N TRP A 100 -0.26 -0.42 0.49
CA TRP A 100 0.28 -1.60 1.18
C TRP A 100 -0.47 -1.89 2.47
N GLU A 101 -0.81 -0.86 3.24
CA GLU A 101 -1.56 -0.99 4.49
C GLU A 101 -3.04 -1.30 4.22
N SER A 102 -3.60 -0.79 3.12
CA SER A 102 -4.91 -1.21 2.62
C SER A 102 -4.93 -2.71 2.33
N HIS A 103 -3.89 -3.22 1.64
CA HIS A 103 -3.71 -4.65 1.42
C HIS A 103 -3.65 -5.44 2.74
N GLU A 104 -2.83 -5.03 3.71
CA GLU A 104 -2.70 -5.72 5.00
C GLU A 104 -4.03 -5.73 5.77
N ALA A 105 -4.77 -4.62 5.78
CA ALA A 105 -6.07 -4.52 6.44
C ALA A 105 -7.11 -5.46 5.79
N PHE A 106 -7.22 -5.44 4.46
CA PHE A 106 -8.12 -6.34 3.74
C PHE A 106 -7.66 -7.81 3.79
N GLU A 107 -6.36 -8.10 3.96
CA GLU A 107 -5.90 -9.48 4.20
C GLU A 107 -6.47 -10.03 5.52
N GLY A 108 -6.50 -9.23 6.58
CA GLY A 108 -7.15 -9.58 7.85
C GLY A 108 -8.64 -9.89 7.67
N VAL A 109 -9.35 -9.10 6.87
CA VAL A 109 -10.75 -9.35 6.48
C VAL A 109 -10.88 -10.64 5.67
N TRP A 110 -10.01 -10.83 4.68
CA TRP A 110 -10.02 -11.98 3.76
C TRP A 110 -9.83 -13.32 4.48
N LYS A 111 -8.99 -13.36 5.53
CA LYS A 111 -8.80 -14.55 6.39
C LYS A 111 -10.13 -15.02 7.00
N LYS A 112 -11.06 -14.10 7.27
CA LYS A 112 -12.39 -14.37 7.86
C LYS A 112 -13.51 -14.60 6.84
N CYS A 113 -13.23 -14.43 5.54
CA CYS A 113 -14.21 -14.57 4.47
C CYS A 113 -14.24 -15.99 3.88
N PHE A 114 -15.38 -16.35 3.29
CA PHE A 114 -15.61 -17.62 2.60
C PHE A 114 -16.37 -17.42 1.28
N GLY A 115 -16.30 -18.42 0.40
CA GLY A 115 -17.04 -18.43 -0.87
C GLY A 115 -16.86 -17.16 -1.69
N ARG A 116 -17.97 -16.61 -2.19
CA ARG A 116 -17.95 -15.44 -3.08
C ARG A 116 -17.37 -14.19 -2.43
N GLU A 117 -17.65 -13.97 -1.15
CA GLU A 117 -17.11 -12.83 -0.42
C GLU A 117 -15.58 -12.85 -0.42
N LYS A 118 -14.98 -14.02 -0.18
CA LYS A 118 -13.53 -14.19 -0.17
C LYS A 118 -12.88 -13.79 -1.49
N GLU A 119 -13.55 -14.07 -2.61
CA GLU A 119 -13.09 -13.67 -3.93
C GLU A 119 -13.20 -12.17 -4.16
N VAL A 120 -14.30 -11.54 -3.75
CA VAL A 120 -14.49 -10.08 -3.85
C VAL A 120 -13.41 -9.36 -3.08
N VAL A 121 -13.19 -9.72 -1.81
CA VAL A 121 -12.13 -9.12 -0.98
C VAL A 121 -10.76 -9.36 -1.59
N GLN A 122 -10.52 -10.55 -2.17
CA GLN A 122 -9.28 -10.82 -2.90
C GLN A 122 -9.09 -9.91 -4.12
N GLY A 123 -10.16 -9.56 -4.83
CA GLY A 123 -10.11 -8.60 -5.94
C GLY A 123 -9.75 -7.18 -5.47
N ILE A 124 -10.30 -6.75 -4.33
CA ILE A 124 -9.98 -5.46 -3.70
C ILE A 124 -8.50 -5.43 -3.27
N ILE A 125 -8.02 -6.50 -2.63
CA ILE A 125 -6.60 -6.68 -2.28
C ILE A 125 -5.71 -6.55 -3.52
N LEU A 126 -6.05 -7.26 -4.60
CA LEU A 126 -5.26 -7.22 -5.83
C LEU A 126 -5.22 -5.83 -6.46
N MET A 127 -6.29 -5.05 -6.34
CA MET A 127 -6.31 -3.65 -6.79
C MET A 127 -5.36 -2.78 -5.95
N ALA A 128 -5.36 -2.93 -4.63
CA ALA A 128 -4.41 -2.23 -3.76
C ALA A 128 -2.95 -2.63 -4.09
N VAL A 129 -2.68 -3.92 -4.28
CA VAL A 129 -1.34 -4.41 -4.64
C VAL A 129 -0.91 -3.87 -6.02
N ALA A 130 -1.81 -3.75 -6.99
CA ALA A 130 -1.51 -3.15 -8.29
C ALA A 130 -0.99 -1.71 -8.16
N PHE A 131 -1.63 -0.91 -7.31
CA PHE A 131 -1.17 0.45 -7.03
C PHE A 131 0.13 0.48 -6.20
N ALA A 132 0.31 -0.43 -5.24
CA ALA A 132 1.56 -0.55 -4.50
C ALA A 132 2.77 -0.88 -5.40
N HIS A 133 2.56 -1.65 -6.48
CA HIS A 133 3.58 -1.85 -7.52
C HIS A 133 3.83 -0.57 -8.32
N ALA A 134 2.78 0.16 -8.72
CA ALA A 134 2.96 1.44 -9.40
C ALA A 134 3.77 2.44 -8.58
N GLN A 135 3.60 2.48 -7.25
CA GLN A 135 4.39 3.32 -6.34
C GLN A 135 5.88 2.96 -6.28
N LYS A 136 6.28 1.82 -6.85
CA LYS A 136 7.66 1.32 -6.90
C LYS A 136 8.31 1.41 -8.29
N ASP A 137 7.70 2.16 -9.22
CA ASP A 137 8.09 2.17 -10.63
C ASP A 137 7.88 0.80 -11.33
N GLU A 138 6.90 0.02 -10.88
CA GLU A 138 6.58 -1.30 -11.44
C GLU A 138 5.20 -1.29 -12.13
N LEU A 139 4.95 -0.27 -12.96
CA LEU A 139 3.66 -0.05 -13.63
C LEU A 139 3.21 -1.28 -14.46
N SER A 140 4.13 -1.95 -15.15
CA SER A 140 3.83 -3.14 -15.95
C SER A 140 3.32 -4.30 -15.09
N ILE A 141 3.87 -4.47 -13.89
CA ILE A 141 3.42 -5.47 -12.91
C ILE A 141 2.02 -5.12 -12.42
N GLY A 142 1.81 -3.85 -12.03
CA GLY A 142 0.51 -3.37 -11.58
C GLY A 142 -0.60 -3.56 -12.63
N LEU A 143 -0.34 -3.20 -13.89
CA LEU A 143 -1.27 -3.42 -15.00
C LEU A 143 -1.55 -4.91 -15.23
N GLY A 144 -0.51 -5.75 -15.12
CA GLY A 144 -0.65 -7.22 -15.22
C GLY A 144 -1.57 -7.83 -14.15
N MET A 145 -1.76 -7.17 -13.01
CA MET A 145 -2.67 -7.61 -11.97
C MET A 145 -4.14 -7.33 -12.27
N LEU A 146 -4.46 -6.33 -13.11
CA LEU A 146 -5.84 -5.91 -13.35
C LEU A 146 -6.73 -7.03 -13.94
N ARG A 147 -6.14 -7.94 -14.73
CA ARG A 147 -6.86 -9.14 -15.21
C ARG A 147 -7.35 -9.99 -14.03
N ARG A 148 -6.47 -10.23 -13.04
CA ARG A 148 -6.81 -11.01 -11.84
C ARG A 148 -7.79 -10.27 -10.94
N VAL A 149 -7.72 -8.93 -10.89
CA VAL A 149 -8.74 -8.12 -10.19
C VAL A 149 -10.12 -8.41 -10.79
N LEU A 150 -10.27 -8.27 -12.11
CA LEU A 150 -11.55 -8.50 -12.79
C LEU A 150 -12.05 -9.94 -12.63
N GLU A 151 -11.17 -10.94 -12.76
CA GLU A 151 -11.49 -12.34 -12.53
C GLU A 151 -12.07 -12.57 -11.12
N LYS A 152 -11.48 -11.95 -10.10
CA LYS A 152 -11.90 -12.11 -8.70
C LYS A 152 -13.16 -11.33 -8.36
N LEU A 153 -13.28 -10.09 -8.83
CA LEU A 153 -14.49 -9.26 -8.66
C LEU A 153 -15.70 -9.79 -9.43
N GLY A 154 -15.49 -10.64 -10.44
CA GLY A 154 -16.57 -11.30 -11.20
C GLY A 154 -17.57 -10.28 -11.75
N THR A 155 -18.84 -10.67 -11.88
CA THR A 155 -19.92 -9.74 -12.28
C THR A 155 -20.81 -9.33 -11.12
N SER A 156 -20.76 -10.05 -10.00
CA SER A 156 -21.57 -9.85 -8.80
C SER A 156 -20.78 -10.25 -7.55
N PRO A 157 -21.03 -9.65 -6.37
CA PRO A 157 -21.93 -8.52 -6.11
C PRO A 157 -21.38 -7.18 -6.63
N SER A 158 -22.28 -6.20 -6.82
CA SER A 158 -21.92 -4.83 -7.21
C SER A 158 -21.42 -3.97 -6.04
N THR A 159 -21.70 -4.38 -4.81
CA THR A 159 -21.27 -3.68 -3.59
C THR A 159 -20.70 -4.65 -2.58
N TYR A 160 -19.73 -4.19 -1.79
CA TYR A 160 -19.22 -4.88 -0.62
C TYR A 160 -19.16 -3.90 0.56
N HIS A 161 -20.10 -4.00 1.50
CA HIS A 161 -20.33 -2.97 2.52
C HIS A 161 -20.53 -1.60 1.84
N SER A 162 -19.71 -0.60 2.18
CA SER A 162 -19.74 0.74 1.56
C SER A 162 -18.96 0.83 0.25
N ILE A 163 -18.29 -0.24 -0.19
CA ILE A 163 -17.43 -0.24 -1.38
C ILE A 163 -18.27 -0.51 -2.63
N ASP A 164 -18.16 0.38 -3.61
CA ASP A 164 -18.71 0.19 -4.96
C ASP A 164 -17.78 -0.71 -5.78
N VAL A 165 -18.10 -2.00 -5.85
CA VAL A 165 -17.31 -3.00 -6.59
C VAL A 165 -17.43 -2.79 -8.10
N ASP A 166 -18.58 -2.31 -8.59
CA ASP A 166 -18.77 -1.96 -9.99
C ASP A 166 -17.80 -0.84 -10.41
N ARG A 167 -17.62 0.17 -9.56
CA ARG A 167 -16.65 1.25 -9.79
C ARG A 167 -15.22 0.70 -9.91
N ILE A 168 -14.82 -0.23 -9.05
CA ILE A 168 -13.49 -0.87 -9.14
C ILE A 168 -13.34 -1.62 -10.46
N ARG A 169 -14.37 -2.35 -10.91
CA ARG A 169 -14.36 -3.05 -12.19
C ARG A 169 -14.24 -2.10 -13.37
N THR A 170 -15.05 -1.05 -13.41
CA THR A 170 -14.99 -0.03 -14.46
C THR A 170 -13.62 0.62 -14.52
N LYS A 171 -13.06 1.00 -13.36
CA LYS A 171 -11.71 1.58 -13.28
C LYS A 171 -10.63 0.61 -13.74
N ALA A 172 -10.72 -0.67 -13.39
CA ALA A 172 -9.78 -1.68 -13.87
C ALA A 172 -9.80 -1.81 -15.40
N VAL A 173 -10.98 -1.83 -16.02
CA VAL A 173 -11.11 -1.88 -17.49
C VAL A 173 -10.55 -0.61 -18.15
N GLU A 174 -10.92 0.56 -17.66
CA GLU A 174 -10.40 1.85 -18.15
C GLU A 174 -8.86 1.90 -18.09
N MET A 175 -8.28 1.47 -16.97
CA MET A 175 -6.84 1.46 -16.77
C MET A 175 -6.10 0.46 -17.66
N GLN A 176 -6.70 -0.72 -17.93
CA GLN A 176 -6.16 -1.67 -18.90
C GLN A 176 -6.15 -1.09 -20.32
N GLN A 177 -7.25 -0.45 -20.74
CA GLN A 177 -7.35 0.17 -22.07
C GLN A 177 -6.40 1.35 -22.24
N ALA A 178 -6.26 2.17 -21.19
CA ALA A 178 -5.37 3.32 -21.20
C ALA A 178 -3.88 2.96 -20.99
N ASN A 179 -3.58 1.69 -20.69
CA ASN A 179 -2.24 1.22 -20.31
C ASN A 179 -1.61 2.10 -19.19
N LYS A 180 -2.43 2.51 -18.22
CA LYS A 180 -2.07 3.46 -17.16
C LYS A 180 -2.87 3.18 -15.91
N LEU A 181 -2.23 3.20 -14.74
CA LEU A 181 -2.90 3.21 -13.45
C LEU A 181 -3.20 4.64 -13.01
N THR A 182 -4.47 4.93 -12.71
CA THR A 182 -4.93 6.22 -12.20
C THR A 182 -5.65 5.99 -10.88
N THR A 183 -5.10 6.58 -9.81
CA THR A 183 -5.65 6.48 -8.45
C THR A 183 -7.09 6.97 -8.39
N PHE A 184 -7.93 6.30 -7.60
CA PHE A 184 -9.31 6.66 -7.32
C PHE A 184 -9.65 6.27 -5.88
N GLU A 185 -10.83 6.68 -5.41
CA GLU A 185 -11.34 6.28 -4.10
C GLU A 185 -12.33 5.12 -4.24
N ILE A 186 -12.28 4.18 -3.30
CA ILE A 186 -13.19 3.03 -3.18
C ILE A 186 -14.24 3.25 -2.10
#